data_AF-A0A017RZ82-F1
#
_entry.id   AF-A0A017RZ82-F1
#
_cell.length_a   1.000
_cell.length_b   1.000
_cell.length_c   1.000
_cell.angle_alpha   90.00
_cell.angle_beta   90.00
_cell.angle_gamma   90.00
#
_symmetry.space_group_name_H-M   'P 1'
#
loop_
_entity.id
_entity.type
_entity.pdbx_description
1 polymer ?
#
loop_
_entity_poly.entity_id
_entity_poly.type
_entity_poly.pdbx_seq_one_letter_code
_entity_poly.pdbx_strand_id
1 'polypeptide(L)'
;MSNSVNQFTTKFNRTLKGYSIEEVNSFINNLIAENEKLKNELTKCKELLEDYTNQEKYIKSALVTAEQTASQIKLNAQNEAKQIIEKAEKERQELIDKTVEETSQFKENIYKYFYGYEHDLRLILNNFYSKARNHIERLEKDFCKDIEDVIIKYENNYPKNFDYNQQCDVNTEENIKLDSIEDRWDKIDTSLFLGKQLKKNLCDASGNIIVEKNSILTPRLIENIIDKGLYGELLLALTSIEDNDEE
;
A
#
# COMPACT_ATOMS: atom_id res chain seq x y z
N MET A 1 -84.78 6.41 44.51
CA MET A 1 -86.14 5.87 44.33
C MET A 1 -86.54 5.15 45.59
N SER A 2 -87.78 5.39 45.98
CA SER A 2 -88.49 4.91 47.17
C SER A 2 -88.30 3.41 47.41
N ASN A 3 -88.03 3.03 48.67
CA ASN A 3 -88.76 2.00 49.42
C ASN A 3 -88.06 1.69 50.75
N SER A 4 -88.50 2.35 51.81
CA SER A 4 -88.50 1.75 53.14
C SER A 4 -89.66 2.32 53.96
N VAL A 5 -90.86 2.24 53.37
CA VAL A 5 -92.11 2.38 54.12
C VAL A 5 -92.74 1.00 54.12
N ASN A 6 -92.39 0.23 55.14
CA ASN A 6 -93.27 -0.75 55.76
C ASN A 6 -92.59 -1.18 57.06
N GLN A 7 -92.74 -0.36 58.10
CA GLN A 7 -92.71 -0.89 59.46
C GLN A 7 -93.70 -2.05 59.48
N PHE A 8 -93.21 -3.25 59.79
CA PHE A 8 -93.96 -4.49 59.87
C PHE A 8 -95.08 -4.38 60.93
N THR A 9 -96.15 -3.67 60.57
CA THR A 9 -97.37 -3.49 61.35
C THR A 9 -98.43 -4.50 60.92
N THR A 10 -97.98 -5.65 60.40
CA THR A 10 -98.82 -6.79 60.05
C THR A 10 -99.42 -7.36 61.33
N LYS A 11 -100.71 -7.11 61.53
CA LYS A 11 -101.47 -7.64 62.67
C LYS A 11 -102.03 -9.01 62.31
N PHE A 12 -101.74 -10.01 63.13
CA PHE A 12 -102.23 -11.37 62.96
C PHE A 12 -103.57 -11.56 63.70
N ASN A 13 -104.49 -12.34 63.13
CA ASN A 13 -105.77 -12.69 63.76
C ASN A 13 -105.56 -13.62 64.98
N ARG A 14 -106.23 -13.32 66.10
CA ARG A 14 -106.14 -14.13 67.33
C ARG A 14 -107.06 -15.34 67.26
N THR A 15 -106.53 -16.53 67.53
CA THR A 15 -107.28 -17.81 67.61
C THR A 15 -107.06 -18.47 68.97
N LEU A 16 -108.03 -19.26 69.43
CA LEU A 16 -108.07 -19.82 70.80
C LEU A 16 -106.92 -20.81 71.13
N LYS A 17 -106.22 -21.30 70.11
CA LYS A 17 -104.96 -22.05 70.19
C LYS A 17 -104.00 -21.43 69.18
N GLY A 18 -102.96 -20.76 69.66
CA GLY A 18 -101.98 -20.07 68.82
C GLY A 18 -100.69 -19.78 69.58
N TYR A 19 -99.67 -19.33 68.85
CA TYR A 19 -98.37 -18.96 69.42
C TYR A 19 -98.46 -17.68 70.26
N SER A 20 -97.56 -17.56 71.25
CA SER A 20 -97.46 -16.35 72.08
C SER A 20 -97.12 -15.13 71.23
N ILE A 21 -97.86 -14.04 71.43
CA ILE A 21 -97.67 -12.78 70.71
C ILE A 21 -96.29 -12.19 71.01
N GLU A 22 -95.82 -12.32 72.26
CA GLU A 22 -94.52 -11.78 72.68
C GLU A 22 -93.35 -12.54 72.03
N GLU A 23 -93.41 -13.87 71.99
CA GLU A 23 -92.37 -14.70 71.36
C GLU A 23 -92.30 -14.47 69.86
N VAL A 24 -93.46 -14.41 69.18
CA VAL A 24 -93.52 -14.16 67.74
C VAL A 24 -92.98 -12.77 67.39
N ASN A 25 -93.31 -11.74 68.18
CA ASN A 25 -92.76 -10.39 67.97
C ASN A 25 -91.25 -10.34 68.21
N SER A 26 -90.74 -11.00 69.25
CA SER A 26 -89.29 -11.09 69.50
C SER A 26 -88.57 -11.79 68.35
N PHE A 27 -89.13 -12.89 67.84
CA PHE A 27 -88.58 -13.62 66.70
C PHE A 27 -88.59 -12.79 65.41
N ILE A 28 -89.68 -12.08 65.11
CA ILE A 28 -89.76 -11.18 63.95
C ILE A 28 -88.75 -10.04 64.08
N ASN A 29 -88.60 -9.44 65.26
CA ASN A 29 -87.61 -8.37 65.48
C ASN A 29 -86.17 -8.88 65.27
N ASN A 30 -85.85 -10.09 65.74
CA ASN A 30 -84.55 -10.71 65.51
C ASN A 30 -84.32 -10.99 64.01
N LEU A 31 -85.33 -11.52 63.31
CA LEU A 31 -85.27 -11.73 61.86
C LEU A 31 -85.07 -10.42 61.10
N ILE A 32 -85.72 -9.32 61.52
CA ILE A 32 -85.54 -8.00 60.91
C ILE A 32 -84.11 -7.51 61.12
N ALA A 33 -83.59 -7.58 62.34
CA ALA A 33 -82.23 -7.16 62.66
C ALA A 33 -81.19 -7.95 61.86
N GLU A 34 -81.37 -9.26 61.72
CA GLU A 34 -80.48 -10.11 60.93
C GLU A 34 -80.59 -9.83 59.43
N ASN A 35 -81.79 -9.54 58.92
CA ASN A 35 -82.01 -9.15 57.52
C ASN A 35 -81.38 -7.78 57.20
N GLU A 36 -81.48 -6.82 58.12
CA GLU A 36 -80.79 -5.52 58.00
C GLU A 36 -79.27 -5.68 58.03
N LYS A 37 -78.74 -6.53 58.92
CA LYS A 37 -77.31 -6.84 58.98
C LYS A 37 -76.83 -7.47 57.66
N LEU A 38 -77.54 -8.48 57.15
CA LEU A 38 -77.22 -9.12 55.87
C LEU A 38 -77.30 -8.15 54.70
N LYS A 39 -78.28 -7.25 54.68
CA LYS A 39 -78.37 -6.19 53.66
C LYS A 39 -77.17 -5.25 53.71
N ASN A 40 -76.76 -4.83 54.91
CA ASN A 40 -75.61 -3.95 55.09
C ASN A 40 -74.28 -4.64 54.70
N GLU A 41 -74.13 -5.93 54.99
CA GLU A 41 -72.97 -6.70 54.53
C GLU A 41 -72.98 -6.86 53.00
N LEU A 42 -74.15 -7.12 52.41
CA LEU A 42 -74.32 -7.23 50.96
C LEU A 42 -74.04 -5.91 50.24
N THR A 43 -74.42 -4.76 50.79
CA THR A 43 -74.05 -3.46 50.21
C THR A 43 -72.55 -3.21 50.28
N LYS A 44 -71.90 -3.48 51.42
CA LYS A 44 -70.44 -3.37 51.56
C LYS A 44 -69.69 -4.28 50.59
N CYS A 45 -70.13 -5.53 50.44
CA CYS A 45 -69.53 -6.45 49.46
C CYS A 45 -69.71 -5.95 48.03
N LYS A 46 -70.86 -5.34 47.69
CA LYS A 46 -71.08 -4.75 46.35
C LYS A 46 -70.18 -3.55 46.10
N GLU A 47 -70.03 -2.66 47.07
CA GLU A 47 -69.12 -1.50 46.99
C GLU A 47 -67.68 -1.96 46.79
N LEU A 48 -67.21 -2.93 47.58
CA LEU A 48 -65.86 -3.50 47.41
C LEU A 48 -65.68 -4.15 46.04
N LEU A 49 -66.70 -4.88 45.56
CA LEU A 49 -66.65 -5.50 44.23
C LEU A 49 -66.54 -4.43 43.14
N GLU A 50 -67.30 -3.34 43.25
CA GLU A 50 -67.23 -2.21 42.33
C GLU A 50 -65.84 -1.58 42.32
N ASP A 51 -65.25 -1.33 43.49
CA ASP A 51 -63.88 -0.83 43.62
C ASP A 51 -62.87 -1.77 42.97
N TYR A 52 -62.95 -3.07 43.21
CA TYR A 52 -62.07 -4.05 42.57
C TYR A 52 -62.23 -4.05 41.05
N THR A 53 -63.45 -3.96 40.53
CA THR A 53 -63.66 -3.90 39.07
C THR A 53 -63.08 -2.60 38.46
N ASN A 54 -63.13 -1.49 39.19
CA ASN A 54 -62.53 -0.23 38.76
C ASN A 54 -60.99 -0.29 38.77
N GLN A 55 -60.41 -0.90 39.81
CA GLN A 55 -58.97 -1.16 39.87
C GLN A 55 -58.52 -2.09 38.75
N GLU A 56 -59.28 -3.15 38.46
CA GLU A 56 -58.98 -4.08 37.37
C GLU A 56 -58.99 -3.35 36.01
N LYS A 57 -59.96 -2.47 35.76
CA LYS A 57 -59.99 -1.63 34.56
C LYS A 57 -58.78 -0.72 34.46
N TYR A 58 -58.38 -0.09 35.57
CA TYR A 58 -57.19 0.76 35.61
C TYR A 58 -55.92 -0.04 35.29
N ILE A 59 -55.75 -1.21 35.91
CA ILE A 59 -54.59 -2.09 35.68
C ILE A 59 -54.55 -2.55 34.22
N LYS A 60 -55.69 -2.96 33.65
CA LYS A 60 -55.78 -3.34 32.24
C LYS A 60 -55.39 -2.19 31.32
N SER A 61 -55.87 -0.98 31.59
CA SER A 61 -55.49 0.22 30.83
C SER A 61 -53.99 0.51 30.95
N ALA A 62 -53.44 0.46 32.17
CA ALA A 62 -52.02 0.66 32.43
C ALA A 62 -51.13 -0.40 31.75
N LEU A 63 -51.60 -1.65 31.65
CA LEU A 63 -50.88 -2.71 30.94
C LEU A 63 -50.84 -2.44 29.44
N VAL A 64 -51.96 -2.03 28.85
CA VAL A 64 -52.04 -1.70 27.43
C VAL A 64 -51.15 -0.50 27.10
N THR A 65 -51.16 0.54 27.93
CA THR A 65 -50.29 1.71 27.72
C THR A 65 -48.81 1.37 27.90
N ALA A 66 -48.48 0.51 28.87
CA ALA A 66 -47.12 0.02 29.05
C ALA A 66 -46.64 -0.80 27.85
N GLU A 67 -47.48 -1.68 27.31
CA GLU A 67 -47.18 -2.48 26.11
C GLU A 67 -46.99 -1.59 24.87
N GLN A 68 -47.86 -0.60 24.67
CA GLN A 68 -47.73 0.39 23.59
C GLN A 68 -46.43 1.19 23.71
N THR A 69 -46.10 1.62 24.93
CA THR A 69 -44.88 2.39 25.20
C THR A 69 -43.64 1.55 25.00
N ALA A 70 -43.62 0.30 25.48
CA ALA A 70 -42.52 -0.64 25.24
C ALA A 70 -42.32 -0.90 23.74
N SER A 71 -43.41 -1.07 23.00
CA SER A 71 -43.38 -1.24 21.53
C SER A 71 -42.83 0.01 20.83
N GLN A 72 -43.24 1.21 21.26
CA GLN A 72 -42.74 2.46 20.71
C GLN A 72 -41.25 2.67 21.01
N ILE A 73 -40.80 2.38 22.24
CA ILE A 73 -39.38 2.45 22.61
C ILE A 73 -38.56 1.51 21.74
N LYS A 74 -39.03 0.27 21.53
CA LYS A 74 -38.36 -0.70 20.68
C LYS A 74 -38.24 -0.20 19.24
N LEU A 75 -39.33 0.34 18.67
CA LEU A 75 -39.33 0.88 17.31
C LEU A 75 -38.38 2.08 17.18
N ASN A 76 -38.41 3.00 18.15
CA ASN A 76 -37.53 4.17 18.16
C ASN A 76 -36.06 3.76 18.25
N ALA A 77 -35.71 2.84 19.16
CA ALA A 77 -34.34 2.33 19.29
C ALA A 77 -33.86 1.64 18.01
N GLN A 78 -34.73 0.91 17.31
CA GLN A 78 -34.40 0.30 16.02
C GLN A 78 -34.15 1.35 14.92
N ASN A 79 -34.98 2.40 14.87
CA ASN A 79 -34.81 3.48 13.90
C ASN A 79 -33.54 4.29 14.18
N GLU A 80 -33.29 4.62 15.44
CA GLU A 80 -32.07 5.32 15.87
C GLU A 80 -30.82 4.50 15.57
N ALA A 81 -30.83 3.19 15.85
CA ALA A 81 -29.74 2.30 15.47
C ALA A 81 -29.46 2.31 13.97
N LYS A 82 -30.50 2.27 13.13
CA LYS A 82 -30.35 2.39 11.67
C LYS A 82 -29.75 3.74 11.27
N GLN A 83 -30.24 4.84 11.82
CA GLN A 83 -29.71 6.17 11.55
C GLN A 83 -28.24 6.31 11.95
N ILE A 84 -27.85 5.71 13.09
CA ILE A 84 -26.45 5.68 13.52
C ILE A 84 -25.58 4.93 12.51
N ILE A 85 -26.04 3.77 12.04
CA ILE A 85 -25.32 2.97 11.03
C ILE A 85 -25.20 3.76 9.72
N GLU A 86 -26.29 4.32 9.20
CA GLU A 86 -26.30 5.11 7.97
C GLU A 86 -25.37 6.33 8.07
N LYS A 87 -25.38 7.02 9.22
CA LYS A 87 -24.50 8.17 9.46
C LYS A 87 -23.03 7.74 9.51
N ALA A 88 -22.72 6.64 10.21
CA ALA A 88 -21.36 6.12 10.28
C ALA A 88 -20.85 5.63 8.91
N GLU A 89 -21.72 5.06 8.07
CA GLU A 89 -21.39 4.69 6.70
C GLU A 89 -21.08 5.90 5.83
N LYS A 90 -21.91 6.96 5.95
CA LYS A 90 -21.67 8.21 5.23
C LYS A 90 -20.36 8.87 5.64
N GLU A 91 -20.10 8.99 6.94
CA GLU A 91 -18.85 9.56 7.47
C GLU A 91 -17.63 8.75 7.03
N ARG A 92 -17.74 7.41 7.02
CA ARG A 92 -16.69 6.52 6.52
C ARG A 92 -16.40 6.78 5.04
N GLN A 93 -17.44 6.91 4.22
CA GLN A 93 -17.27 7.16 2.79
C GLN A 93 -16.61 8.52 2.54
N GLU A 94 -17.07 9.57 3.23
CA GLU A 94 -16.47 10.90 3.14
C GLU A 94 -14.98 10.91 3.55
N LEU A 95 -14.61 10.13 4.57
CA LEU A 95 -13.21 9.97 4.96
C LEU A 95 -12.39 9.26 3.88
N ILE A 96 -12.91 8.17 3.32
CA ILE A 96 -12.25 7.44 2.23
C ILE A 96 -12.02 8.37 1.05
N ASP A 97 -13.05 9.10 0.62
CA ASP A 97 -12.96 10.00 -0.53
C ASP A 97 -11.88 11.08 -0.32
N LYS A 98 -11.83 11.68 0.87
CA LYS A 98 -10.76 12.63 1.24
C LYS A 98 -9.38 11.99 1.20
N THR A 99 -9.21 10.81 1.79
CA THR A 99 -7.91 10.13 1.78
C THR A 99 -7.45 9.76 0.36
N VAL A 100 -8.39 9.39 -0.52
CA VAL A 100 -8.10 9.10 -1.93
C VAL A 100 -7.67 10.38 -2.64
N GLU A 101 -8.36 11.50 -2.41
CA GLU A 101 -8.00 12.79 -2.99
C GLU A 101 -6.61 13.25 -2.52
N GLU A 102 -6.35 13.21 -1.21
CA GLU A 102 -5.05 13.55 -0.63
C GLU A 102 -3.93 12.66 -1.18
N THR A 103 -4.17 11.34 -1.27
CA THR A 103 -3.21 10.38 -1.82
C THR A 103 -2.93 10.68 -3.30
N SER A 104 -3.96 11.03 -4.07
CA SER A 104 -3.82 11.39 -5.48
C SER A 104 -3.00 12.68 -5.64
N GLN A 105 -3.29 13.71 -4.86
CA GLN A 105 -2.53 14.96 -4.86
C GLN A 105 -1.07 14.74 -4.45
N PHE A 106 -0.84 13.95 -3.40
CA PHE A 106 0.50 13.61 -2.95
C PHE A 106 1.29 12.86 -4.03
N LYS A 107 0.66 11.90 -4.69
CA LYS A 107 1.25 11.17 -5.82
C LYS A 107 1.59 12.09 -6.99
N GLU A 108 0.70 13.01 -7.35
CA GLU A 108 0.96 14.01 -8.39
C GLU A 108 2.16 14.90 -8.03
N ASN A 109 2.24 15.35 -6.78
CA ASN A 109 3.35 16.17 -6.30
C ASN A 109 4.69 15.40 -6.35
N ILE A 110 4.71 14.14 -5.92
CA ILE A 110 5.91 13.28 -6.05
C ILE A 110 6.36 13.19 -7.50
N TYR A 111 5.44 12.94 -8.43
CA TYR A 111 5.79 12.86 -9.84
C TYR A 111 6.34 14.18 -10.36
N LYS A 112 5.74 15.32 -10.01
CA LYS A 112 6.27 16.64 -10.40
C LYS A 112 7.71 16.84 -9.93
N TYR A 113 8.01 16.52 -8.67
CA TYR A 113 9.38 16.60 -8.16
C TYR A 113 10.33 15.63 -8.88
N PHE A 114 9.93 14.37 -9.04
CA PHE A 114 10.73 13.35 -9.70
C PHE A 114 11.10 13.76 -11.14
N TYR A 115 10.12 14.17 -11.94
CA TYR A 115 10.37 14.61 -13.31
C TYR A 115 11.19 15.91 -13.37
N GLY A 116 11.02 16.81 -12.41
CA GLY A 116 11.87 18.00 -12.26
C GLY A 116 13.33 17.62 -12.04
N TYR A 117 13.60 16.70 -11.11
CA TYR A 117 14.96 16.22 -10.85
C TYR A 117 15.56 15.50 -12.06
N GLU A 118 14.80 14.66 -12.76
CA GLU A 118 15.28 13.97 -13.97
C GLU A 118 15.67 14.99 -15.05
N HIS A 119 14.86 16.04 -15.23
CA HIS A 119 15.13 17.12 -16.16
C HIS A 119 16.42 17.86 -15.79
N ASP A 120 16.57 18.26 -14.52
CA ASP A 120 17.75 19.00 -14.05
C ASP A 120 19.03 18.17 -14.18
N LEU A 121 18.98 16.88 -13.83
CA LEU A 121 20.11 15.96 -14.00
C LEU A 121 20.50 15.83 -15.48
N ARG A 122 19.51 15.72 -16.36
CA ARG A 122 19.76 15.67 -17.82
C ARG A 122 20.42 16.95 -18.32
N LEU A 123 20.02 18.13 -17.83
CA LEU A 123 20.66 19.39 -18.16
C LEU A 123 22.10 19.45 -17.66
N ILE A 124 22.36 19.03 -16.43
CA ILE A 124 23.72 18.98 -15.85
C ILE A 124 24.62 18.06 -16.68
N LEU A 125 24.14 16.87 -17.04
CA LEU A 125 24.87 15.92 -17.88
C LEU A 125 25.19 16.52 -19.25
N ASN A 126 24.18 17.08 -19.94
CA ASN A 126 24.39 17.73 -21.24
C ASN A 126 25.41 18.88 -21.15
N ASN A 127 25.34 19.68 -20.10
CA ASN A 127 26.30 20.75 -19.85
C ASN A 127 27.72 20.23 -19.61
N PHE A 128 27.86 19.13 -18.86
CA PHE A 128 29.14 18.48 -18.62
C PHE A 128 29.75 17.95 -19.92
N TYR A 129 28.98 17.19 -20.71
CA TYR A 129 29.46 16.66 -21.99
C TYR A 129 29.85 17.75 -22.97
N SER A 130 29.09 18.84 -23.05
CA SER A 130 29.43 20.01 -23.88
C SER A 130 30.76 20.64 -23.43
N LYS A 131 30.96 20.84 -22.12
CA LYS A 131 32.22 21.36 -21.58
C LYS A 131 33.40 20.44 -21.85
N ALA A 132 33.24 19.14 -21.62
CA ALA A 132 34.28 18.14 -21.85
C ALA A 132 34.67 18.09 -23.34
N ARG A 133 33.68 18.07 -24.24
CA ARG A 133 33.89 18.10 -25.69
C ARG A 133 34.68 19.33 -26.12
N ASN A 134 34.25 20.53 -25.69
CA ASN A 134 34.95 21.77 -26.02
C ASN A 134 36.41 21.78 -25.51
N HIS A 135 36.66 21.19 -24.34
CA HIS A 135 38.01 21.08 -23.79
C HIS A 135 38.88 20.14 -24.61
N ILE A 136 38.36 18.98 -25.02
CA ILE A 136 39.05 18.02 -25.89
C ILE A 136 39.36 18.66 -27.25
N GLU A 137 38.39 19.31 -27.87
CA GLU A 137 38.59 20.00 -29.17
C GLU A 137 39.66 21.10 -29.08
N ARG A 138 39.83 21.73 -27.90
CA ARG A 138 40.91 22.69 -27.67
C ARG A 138 42.27 22.01 -27.55
N LEU A 139 42.35 20.94 -26.76
CA LEU A 139 43.59 20.16 -26.61
C LEU A 139 44.06 19.58 -27.94
N GLU A 140 43.15 19.06 -28.76
CA GLU A 140 43.47 18.55 -30.10
C GLU A 140 44.08 19.64 -30.98
N LYS A 141 43.51 20.85 -30.97
CA LYS A 141 44.06 21.99 -31.72
C LYS A 141 45.44 22.41 -31.24
N ASP A 142 45.65 22.42 -29.93
CA ASP A 142 46.95 22.80 -29.35
C ASP A 142 48.00 21.72 -29.68
N PHE A 143 47.65 20.44 -29.59
CA PHE A 143 48.52 19.33 -29.99
C PHE A 143 48.90 19.34 -31.48
N CYS A 144 47.94 19.63 -32.36
CA CYS A 144 48.22 19.76 -33.80
C CYS A 144 49.22 20.88 -34.08
N LYS A 145 49.10 22.03 -33.39
CA LYS A 145 50.07 23.13 -33.54
C LYS A 145 51.46 22.72 -33.07
N ASP A 146 51.57 22.03 -31.94
CA ASP A 146 52.86 21.54 -31.43
C ASP A 146 53.53 20.59 -32.44
N ILE A 147 52.75 19.72 -33.10
CA ILE A 147 53.25 18.86 -34.19
C ILE A 147 53.68 19.70 -35.40
N GLU A 148 52.86 20.66 -35.83
CA GLU A 148 53.19 21.57 -36.94
C GLU A 148 54.50 22.32 -36.69
N ASP A 149 54.69 22.84 -35.47
CA ASP A 149 55.92 23.53 -35.06
C ASP A 149 57.15 22.60 -35.11
N VAL A 150 56.99 21.34 -34.69
CA VAL A 150 58.04 20.32 -34.79
C VAL A 150 58.37 20.00 -36.26
N ILE A 151 57.36 19.80 -37.10
CA ILE A 151 57.55 19.55 -38.53
C ILE A 151 58.30 20.71 -39.17
N ILE A 152 57.85 21.96 -38.95
CA ILE A 152 58.50 23.17 -39.47
C ILE A 152 59.96 23.26 -39.00
N LYS A 153 60.24 22.94 -37.73
CA LYS A 153 61.60 22.92 -37.19
C LYS A 153 62.49 21.90 -37.93
N TYR A 154 61.98 20.72 -38.26
CA TYR A 154 62.75 19.70 -38.98
C TYR A 154 62.85 19.98 -40.48
N GLU A 155 61.80 20.50 -41.12
CA GLU A 155 61.82 20.92 -42.53
C GLU A 155 62.82 22.06 -42.77
N ASN A 156 62.90 23.03 -41.86
CA ASN A 156 63.87 24.12 -41.95
C ASN A 156 65.33 23.66 -41.72
N ASN A 157 65.52 22.58 -40.97
CA ASN A 157 66.83 21.97 -40.74
C ASN A 157 67.14 20.82 -41.72
N TYR A 158 66.27 20.57 -42.70
CA TYR A 158 66.48 19.55 -43.73
C TYR A 158 67.46 20.09 -44.79
N PRO A 159 68.64 19.48 -45.00
CA PRO A 159 69.56 19.92 -46.03
C PRO A 159 68.92 19.72 -47.42
N LYS A 160 68.57 20.81 -48.09
CA LYS A 160 67.94 20.82 -49.44
C LYS A 160 68.87 20.36 -50.58
N ASN A 161 70.12 19.99 -50.29
CA ASN A 161 71.05 19.43 -51.26
C ASN A 161 71.61 18.12 -50.74
N PHE A 162 70.97 17.01 -51.12
CA PHE A 162 71.70 15.76 -51.30
C PHE A 162 72.20 15.73 -52.75
N ASP A 163 73.52 15.65 -52.91
CA ASP A 163 74.16 15.41 -54.19
C ASP A 163 73.91 13.94 -54.56
N TYR A 164 73.05 13.69 -55.55
CA TYR A 164 72.74 12.33 -56.02
C TYR A 164 73.91 11.66 -56.79
N ASN A 165 75.08 12.30 -56.85
CA ASN A 165 76.25 11.81 -57.59
C ASN A 165 77.36 11.25 -56.69
N GLN A 166 77.02 10.66 -55.55
CA GLN A 166 77.95 9.75 -54.88
C GLN A 166 77.63 8.33 -55.31
N GLN A 167 78.44 7.77 -56.20
CA GLN A 167 78.47 6.32 -56.39
C GLN A 167 78.81 5.70 -55.04
N CYS A 168 77.83 5.02 -54.44
CA CYS A 168 78.12 4.11 -53.34
C CYS A 168 79.03 3.02 -53.90
N ASP A 169 80.25 2.92 -53.38
CA ASP A 169 81.08 1.73 -53.56
C ASP A 169 80.31 0.54 -52.99
N VAL A 170 79.63 -0.21 -53.86
CA VAL A 170 79.01 -1.48 -53.53
C VAL A 170 80.13 -2.50 -53.39
N ASN A 171 80.82 -2.51 -52.25
CA ASN A 171 81.76 -3.57 -51.87
C ASN A 171 81.86 -3.71 -50.34
N THR A 172 80.74 -4.00 -49.70
CA THR A 172 80.72 -4.81 -48.48
C THR A 172 79.35 -5.45 -48.36
N GLU A 173 79.26 -6.70 -48.81
CA GLU A 173 78.22 -7.63 -48.37
C GLU A 173 78.44 -7.95 -46.88
N GLU A 174 78.17 -7.00 -45.99
CA GLU A 174 77.77 -7.38 -44.65
C GLU A 174 76.27 -7.68 -44.73
N ASN A 175 75.99 -8.99 -44.70
CA ASN A 175 74.67 -9.57 -44.52
C ASN A 175 74.09 -9.08 -43.19
N ILE A 176 73.56 -7.86 -43.17
CA ILE A 176 72.73 -7.38 -42.08
C ILE A 176 71.45 -8.20 -42.18
N LYS A 177 71.33 -9.23 -41.34
CA LYS A 177 70.05 -9.87 -41.06
C LYS A 177 69.11 -8.75 -40.60
N LEU A 178 68.23 -8.35 -41.51
CA LEU A 178 67.07 -7.57 -41.16
C LEU A 178 66.17 -8.52 -40.36
N ASP A 179 66.41 -8.63 -39.05
CA ASP A 179 65.41 -9.21 -38.15
C ASP A 179 64.13 -8.42 -38.41
N SER A 180 63.11 -9.08 -38.96
CA SER A 180 61.88 -8.41 -39.38
C SER A 180 61.34 -7.64 -38.19
N ILE A 181 60.98 -6.37 -38.40
CA ILE A 181 60.38 -5.55 -37.37
C ILE A 181 59.14 -6.25 -36.80
N GLU A 182 58.43 -7.07 -37.61
CA GLU A 182 57.31 -7.93 -37.20
C GLU A 182 57.67 -8.87 -36.03
N ASP A 183 58.81 -9.58 -36.08
CA ASP A 183 59.24 -10.50 -35.02
C ASP A 183 59.46 -9.80 -33.67
N ARG A 184 59.67 -8.47 -33.71
CA ARG A 184 59.90 -7.64 -32.54
C ARG A 184 58.59 -7.17 -31.91
N TRP A 185 57.53 -6.97 -32.69
CA TRP A 185 56.20 -6.61 -32.20
C TRP A 185 55.46 -7.83 -31.62
N ASP A 186 55.55 -9.00 -32.27
CA ASP A 186 54.93 -10.24 -31.78
C ASP A 186 55.44 -10.66 -30.39
N LYS A 187 56.72 -10.40 -30.11
CA LYS A 187 57.33 -10.65 -28.79
C LYS A 187 56.89 -9.67 -27.72
N ILE A 188 56.54 -8.43 -28.10
CA ILE A 188 56.07 -7.41 -27.15
C ILE A 188 54.62 -7.70 -26.77
N ASP A 189 53.76 -8.06 -27.73
CA ASP A 189 52.34 -8.31 -27.47
C ASP A 189 52.12 -9.56 -26.61
N THR A 190 52.84 -10.65 -26.89
CA THR A 190 52.79 -11.86 -26.05
C THR A 190 53.20 -11.59 -24.60
N SER A 191 54.18 -10.71 -24.36
CA SER A 191 54.65 -10.35 -23.02
C SER A 191 53.63 -9.55 -22.19
N LEU A 192 52.73 -8.81 -22.84
CA LEU A 192 51.73 -7.98 -22.16
C LEU A 192 50.60 -8.81 -21.51
N PHE A 193 50.32 -9.97 -22.09
CA PHE A 193 49.23 -10.87 -21.71
C PHE A 193 49.71 -12.06 -20.89
N LEU A 194 50.99 -12.42 -20.99
CA LEU A 194 51.56 -13.60 -20.35
C LEU A 194 51.34 -13.60 -18.83
N GLY A 195 50.76 -14.67 -18.31
CA GLY A 195 50.55 -14.85 -16.86
C GLY A 195 49.35 -14.09 -16.29
N LYS A 196 48.62 -13.31 -17.08
CA LYS A 196 47.34 -12.72 -16.65
C LYS A 196 46.22 -13.75 -16.68
N GLN A 197 45.26 -13.59 -15.79
CA GLN A 197 44.03 -14.39 -15.77
C GLN A 197 42.89 -13.65 -16.45
N LEU A 198 42.08 -14.36 -17.23
CA LEU A 198 40.88 -13.81 -17.85
C LEU A 198 39.83 -13.49 -16.79
N LYS A 199 39.25 -12.28 -16.83
CA LYS A 199 38.17 -11.85 -15.93
C LYS A 199 36.79 -12.30 -16.39
N LYS A 200 36.61 -12.58 -17.68
CA LYS A 200 35.38 -13.12 -18.31
C LYS A 200 35.73 -14.26 -19.27
N ASN A 201 34.74 -15.09 -19.62
CA ASN A 201 34.90 -16.13 -20.64
C ASN A 201 35.22 -15.47 -21.98
N LEU A 202 36.20 -16.02 -22.71
CA LEU A 202 36.51 -15.61 -24.07
C LEU A 202 35.64 -16.42 -25.03
N CYS A 203 34.83 -15.73 -25.82
CA CYS A 203 33.92 -16.34 -26.77
C CYS A 203 34.46 -16.18 -28.20
N ASP A 204 33.89 -16.93 -29.14
CA ASP A 204 34.01 -16.65 -30.56
C ASP A 204 32.86 -15.73 -31.02
N ALA A 205 32.92 -15.20 -32.24
CA ALA A 205 31.82 -14.46 -32.88
C ALA A 205 30.50 -15.24 -32.96
N SER A 206 30.56 -16.58 -32.80
CA SER A 206 29.40 -17.49 -32.74
C SER A 206 28.88 -17.75 -31.32
N GLY A 207 29.46 -17.14 -30.28
CA GLY A 207 29.05 -17.27 -28.88
C GLY A 207 29.57 -18.52 -28.15
N ASN A 208 30.46 -19.29 -28.77
CA ASN A 208 31.07 -20.48 -28.15
C ASN A 208 32.25 -20.09 -27.26
N ILE A 209 32.34 -20.67 -26.06
CA ILE A 209 33.44 -20.41 -25.12
C ILE A 209 34.71 -21.09 -25.64
N ILE A 210 35.74 -20.30 -25.96
CA ILE A 210 37.06 -20.77 -26.39
C ILE A 210 37.98 -20.91 -25.19
N VAL A 211 37.88 -19.98 -24.22
CA VAL A 211 38.67 -20.03 -22.99
C VAL A 211 37.80 -19.62 -21.80
N GLU A 212 37.83 -20.43 -20.74
CA GLU A 212 37.09 -20.16 -19.50
C GLU A 212 37.71 -19.03 -18.67
N LYS A 213 36.86 -18.34 -17.91
CA LYS A 213 37.23 -17.35 -16.89
C LYS A 213 38.25 -17.93 -15.90
N ASN A 214 39.18 -17.11 -15.42
CA ASN A 214 40.29 -17.44 -14.51
C ASN A 214 41.38 -18.35 -15.08
N SER A 215 41.31 -18.73 -16.36
CA SER A 215 42.42 -19.41 -17.03
C SER A 215 43.63 -18.48 -17.16
N ILE A 216 44.83 -19.05 -17.03
CA ILE A 216 46.10 -18.32 -17.14
C ILE A 216 46.51 -18.30 -18.62
N LEU A 217 46.80 -17.11 -19.13
CA LEU A 217 47.28 -16.94 -20.50
C LEU A 217 48.72 -17.44 -20.62
N THR A 218 48.89 -18.55 -21.34
CA THR A 218 50.19 -19.11 -21.75
C THR A 218 50.54 -18.63 -23.17
N PRO A 219 51.82 -18.63 -23.59
CA PRO A 219 52.20 -18.07 -24.90
C PRO A 219 51.47 -18.77 -26.06
N ARG A 220 51.38 -20.10 -25.99
CA ARG A 220 50.66 -20.93 -26.99
C ARG A 220 49.17 -20.62 -27.07
N LEU A 221 48.56 -20.23 -25.95
CA LEU A 221 47.15 -19.88 -25.92
C LEU A 221 46.92 -18.51 -26.56
N ILE A 222 47.81 -17.55 -26.31
CA ILE A 222 47.76 -16.21 -26.89
C ILE A 222 47.94 -16.28 -28.41
N GLU A 223 48.94 -17.01 -28.90
CA GLU A 223 49.19 -17.23 -30.33
C GLU A 223 47.94 -17.81 -31.02
N ASN A 224 47.33 -18.86 -30.47
CA ASN A 224 46.12 -19.48 -31.02
C ASN A 224 44.90 -18.51 -31.05
N ILE A 225 44.81 -17.60 -30.09
CA ILE A 225 43.72 -16.60 -30.05
C ILE A 225 43.97 -15.49 -31.10
N ILE A 226 45.23 -15.08 -31.29
CA ILE A 226 45.62 -14.10 -32.30
C ILE A 226 45.42 -14.68 -33.71
N ASP A 227 45.83 -15.93 -33.94
CA ASP A 227 45.62 -16.63 -35.22
C ASP A 227 44.14 -16.74 -35.60
N LYS A 228 43.26 -16.78 -34.60
CA LYS A 228 41.79 -16.77 -34.78
C LYS A 228 41.20 -15.36 -34.94
N GLY A 229 42.01 -14.31 -34.88
CA GLY A 229 41.57 -12.92 -35.01
C GLY A 229 40.81 -12.38 -33.80
N LEU A 230 40.86 -13.05 -32.66
CA LEU A 230 40.06 -12.74 -31.47
C LEU A 230 40.79 -11.82 -30.48
N TYR A 231 41.74 -11.03 -30.98
CA TYR A 231 42.57 -10.12 -30.16
C TYR A 231 41.73 -9.08 -29.40
N GLY A 232 40.69 -8.53 -30.04
CA GLY A 232 39.78 -7.57 -29.40
C GLY A 232 38.98 -8.18 -28.25
N GLU A 233 38.53 -9.43 -28.41
CA GLU A 233 37.80 -10.16 -27.36
C GLU A 233 38.72 -10.55 -26.19
N LEU A 234 39.97 -10.92 -26.48
CA LEU A 234 41.01 -11.13 -25.46
C LEU A 234 41.21 -9.87 -24.61
N LEU A 235 41.30 -8.70 -25.24
CA LEU A 235 41.47 -7.44 -24.54
C LEU A 235 40.27 -7.15 -23.63
N LEU A 236 39.04 -7.31 -24.14
CA LEU A 236 37.80 -7.12 -23.37
C LEU A 236 37.67 -8.10 -22.19
N ALA A 237 38.05 -9.36 -22.40
CA ALA A 237 38.04 -10.38 -21.37
C ALA A 237 39.07 -10.11 -20.25
N LEU A 238 40.09 -9.29 -20.52
CA LEU A 238 41.09 -8.84 -19.53
C LEU A 238 40.73 -7.50 -18.88
N THR A 239 40.13 -6.57 -19.62
CA THR A 239 39.91 -5.19 -19.17
C THR A 239 38.65 -4.96 -18.36
N SER A 240 37.87 -6.00 -18.07
CA SER A 240 36.55 -5.88 -17.43
C SER A 240 36.54 -4.80 -16.35
N ILE A 241 35.90 -3.67 -16.69
CA ILE A 241 35.41 -2.66 -15.77
C ILE A 241 34.50 -3.43 -14.81
N GLU A 242 34.74 -3.22 -13.53
CA GLU A 242 33.90 -3.74 -12.45
C GLU A 242 32.49 -3.18 -12.63
N ASP A 243 31.65 -3.93 -13.35
CA ASP A 243 30.21 -3.90 -13.10
C ASP A 243 30.04 -4.56 -11.72
N ASN A 244 30.14 -3.74 -10.68
CA ASN A 244 29.67 -4.06 -9.34
C ASN A 244 28.14 -4.21 -9.41
N ASP A 245 27.70 -5.37 -9.86
CA ASP A 245 26.39 -5.93 -9.52
C ASP A 245 26.64 -6.99 -8.44
N GLU A 246 26.76 -6.54 -7.19
CA GLU A 246 26.51 -7.37 -6.01
C GLU A 246 25.61 -6.58 -5.04
N GLU A 247 24.42 -7.16 -4.82
CA GLU A 247 23.48 -7.09 -3.69
C GLU A 247 23.28 -5.78 -2.89
#